data_AF-A0A965CZA6-F1
#
_entry.id   AF-A0A965CZA6-F1
#
_cell.length_a   1.000
_cell.length_b   1.000
_cell.length_c   1.000
_cell.angle_alpha   90.00
_cell.angle_beta   90.00
_cell.angle_gamma   90.00
#
_symmetry.space_group_name_H-M   'P 1'
#
loop_
_entity.id
_entity.type
_entity.pdbx_description
1 polymer ?
#
loop_
_entity_poly.entity_id
_entity_poly.type
_entity_poly.pdbx_seq_one_letter_code
_entity_poly.pdbx_strand_id
1 'polypeptide(L)'
;QPLAALAMIAVDNPMAAATGHRICNDCMKSCIYQKQEPVDIPQAETRTLKDVLELPWGFEIYSLLTRWNPLNLRTPYPKAPSGKRVLIIGMGPAGFTLAHFLMNDGHTVVGIDGLKIEPLAPTLSGVDARGARSAFDPVRDIATLHEELDARTMAGFGGVAEYGITVRWDKNFLKLIRLLLERRNQFAMFGGVRFGGTLTLEDAYAMGFDHVALAIGAGKPTVLDMPNGLARGVRTASDFLMALQLTGAAKKDSIANMQLRLPVVVIGGGLTAIDTATESLAYYTVQVEKFLQRYETLVAERGEAAARGAWNDEERAVADEFLAHGRAIRDERAAAAKAGRTPDVLSLLRQWGGVTIAYRRRLIDSPSYTLNHEEVQKALEEGIWFAECLSPTAIDVDAGGAVRAIRLARQTKGEDGKWSSGDEVELPARSVLVAAGTQPNTVLAREDSAHFPLDGKYFRACDEDGNPV
;
A
#
# COMPACT_ATOMS: atom_id res chain seq x y z
N GLN A 1 10.21 -21.43 -23.47
CA GLN A 1 9.16 -20.50 -23.91
C GLN A 1 9.05 -19.24 -23.03
N PRO A 2 9.09 -19.28 -21.68
CA PRO A 2 8.82 -18.08 -20.87
C PRO A 2 9.87 -16.97 -21.01
N LEU A 3 11.13 -17.30 -21.32
CA LEU A 3 12.18 -16.29 -21.54
C LEU A 3 11.87 -15.31 -22.67
N ALA A 4 11.37 -15.79 -23.81
CA ALA A 4 11.08 -14.91 -24.95
C ALA A 4 9.92 -13.95 -24.63
N ALA A 5 8.92 -14.45 -23.90
CA ALA A 5 7.80 -13.62 -23.44
C ALA A 5 8.27 -12.57 -22.43
N LEU A 6 9.08 -12.93 -21.43
CA LEU A 6 9.64 -11.96 -20.48
C LEU A 6 10.55 -10.94 -21.19
N ALA A 7 11.39 -11.38 -22.13
CA ALA A 7 12.21 -10.48 -22.93
C ALA A 7 11.34 -9.47 -23.70
N MET A 8 10.16 -9.89 -24.19
CA MET A 8 9.24 -8.99 -24.85
C MET A 8 8.58 -7.99 -23.88
N ILE A 9 8.09 -8.47 -22.74
CA ILE A 9 7.53 -7.61 -21.69
C ILE A 9 8.55 -6.56 -21.25
N ALA A 10 9.81 -6.96 -21.03
CA ALA A 10 10.87 -6.10 -20.56
C ALA A 10 11.32 -5.01 -21.55
N VAL A 11 10.86 -5.05 -22.81
CA VAL A 11 11.12 -3.95 -23.76
C VAL A 11 10.41 -2.67 -23.31
N ASP A 12 9.14 -2.79 -22.92
CA ASP A 12 8.30 -1.65 -22.51
C ASP A 12 8.18 -1.54 -20.98
N ASN A 13 8.21 -2.67 -20.28
CA ASN A 13 8.07 -2.75 -18.83
C ASN A 13 9.19 -3.58 -18.19
N PRO A 14 10.40 -3.00 -18.03
CA PRO A 14 11.51 -3.67 -17.36
C PRO A 14 11.23 -3.91 -15.87
N MET A 15 10.24 -3.23 -15.28
CA MET A 15 9.79 -3.39 -13.89
C MET A 15 8.57 -4.32 -13.80
N ALA A 16 8.49 -5.36 -14.63
CA ALA A 16 7.39 -6.33 -14.67
C ALA A 16 7.03 -6.94 -13.30
N ALA A 17 7.98 -6.97 -12.36
CA ALA A 17 7.72 -7.38 -10.98
C ALA A 17 6.68 -6.49 -10.27
N ALA A 18 6.56 -5.21 -10.64
CA ALA A 18 5.63 -4.22 -10.08
C ALA A 18 4.21 -4.25 -10.68
N THR A 19 3.98 -5.05 -11.73
CA THR A 19 2.73 -5.05 -12.49
C THR A 19 2.14 -6.47 -12.58
N GLY A 20 1.01 -6.58 -13.28
CA GLY A 20 0.36 -7.85 -13.57
C GLY A 20 -0.78 -8.17 -12.61
N HIS A 21 -0.93 -9.44 -12.26
CA HIS A 21 -2.09 -10.00 -11.60
C HIS A 21 -2.47 -9.22 -10.33
N ARG A 22 -3.77 -8.90 -10.21
CA ARG A 22 -4.37 -8.16 -9.10
C ARG A 22 -3.87 -6.72 -8.90
N ILE A 23 -3.02 -6.22 -9.80
CA ILE A 23 -2.55 -4.82 -9.82
C ILE A 23 -3.07 -4.09 -11.06
N CYS A 24 -2.86 -4.68 -12.24
CA CYS A 24 -3.23 -4.11 -13.53
C CYS A 24 -4.47 -4.82 -14.07
N ASN A 25 -5.38 -4.11 -14.74
CA ASN A 25 -6.57 -4.72 -15.37
C ASN A 25 -6.96 -4.11 -16.72
N ASP A 26 -6.33 -3.02 -17.15
CA ASP A 26 -6.85 -2.25 -18.28
C ASP A 26 -6.76 -3.02 -19.61
N CYS A 27 -5.69 -3.78 -19.81
CA CYS A 27 -5.55 -4.69 -20.95
C CYS A 27 -6.65 -5.78 -20.97
N MET A 28 -7.02 -6.32 -19.81
CA MET A 28 -8.08 -7.33 -19.70
C MET A 28 -9.46 -6.74 -19.97
N LYS A 29 -9.74 -5.51 -19.49
CA LYS A 29 -11.00 -4.80 -19.79
C LYS A 29 -11.14 -4.43 -21.26
N SER A 30 -10.04 -4.09 -21.91
CA SER A 30 -10.02 -3.75 -23.34
C SER A 30 -9.93 -4.99 -24.25
N CYS A 31 -9.87 -6.19 -23.69
CA CYS A 31 -9.78 -7.44 -24.46
C CYS A 31 -11.02 -7.61 -25.36
N ILE A 32 -10.82 -7.87 -26.65
CA ILE A 32 -11.90 -8.06 -27.62
C ILE A 32 -12.86 -9.21 -27.27
N TYR A 33 -12.44 -10.13 -26.41
CA TYR A 33 -13.24 -11.25 -25.91
C TYR A 33 -14.18 -10.88 -24.74
N GLN A 34 -14.53 -9.60 -24.52
CA GLN A 34 -15.47 -9.17 -23.46
C GLN A 34 -16.84 -9.88 -23.49
N LYS A 35 -17.28 -10.37 -24.66
CA LYS A 35 -18.53 -11.14 -24.80
C LYS A 35 -18.38 -12.64 -24.47
N GLN A 36 -17.16 -13.06 -24.18
CA GLN A 36 -16.74 -14.38 -23.72
C GLN A 36 -15.98 -14.19 -22.39
N GLU A 37 -15.04 -15.09 -22.09
CA GLU A 37 -14.08 -14.89 -21.00
C GLU A 37 -12.90 -14.04 -21.52
N PRO A 38 -12.68 -12.83 -20.98
CA PRO A 38 -11.52 -12.02 -21.32
C PRO A 38 -10.20 -12.75 -21.03
N VAL A 39 -9.15 -12.47 -21.80
CA VAL A 39 -7.83 -13.01 -21.50
C VAL A 39 -7.29 -12.29 -20.26
N ASP A 40 -6.95 -13.05 -19.23
CA ASP A 40 -6.26 -12.56 -18.03
C ASP A 40 -4.77 -12.31 -18.34
N ILE A 41 -4.53 -11.26 -19.14
CA ILE A 41 -3.20 -10.77 -19.50
C ILE A 41 -2.37 -10.42 -18.25
N PRO A 42 -2.92 -9.77 -17.21
CA PRO A 42 -2.18 -9.52 -15.97
C PRO A 42 -1.65 -10.81 -15.31
N GLN A 43 -2.46 -11.86 -15.23
CA GLN A 43 -2.01 -13.16 -14.73
C GLN A 43 -0.97 -13.81 -15.64
N ALA A 44 -1.12 -13.71 -16.95
CA ALA A 44 -0.13 -14.22 -17.90
C ALA A 44 1.23 -13.50 -17.74
N GLU A 45 1.24 -12.18 -17.54
CA GLU A 45 2.45 -11.39 -17.27
C GLU A 45 3.13 -11.86 -15.98
N THR A 46 2.38 -11.92 -14.87
CA THR A 46 2.93 -12.35 -13.58
C THR A 46 3.41 -13.80 -13.60
N ARG A 47 2.67 -14.72 -14.25
CA ARG A 47 3.10 -16.12 -14.36
C ARG A 47 4.35 -16.25 -15.22
N THR A 48 4.45 -15.50 -16.32
CA THR A 48 5.66 -15.47 -17.17
C THR A 48 6.89 -15.04 -16.37
N LEU A 49 6.76 -13.98 -15.55
CA LEU A 49 7.84 -13.56 -14.66
C LEU A 49 8.21 -14.67 -13.67
N LYS A 50 7.22 -15.26 -12.99
CA LYS A 50 7.44 -16.34 -12.01
C LYS A 50 8.12 -17.56 -12.65
N ASP A 51 7.67 -17.99 -13.83
CA ASP A 51 8.28 -19.09 -14.58
C ASP A 51 9.76 -18.85 -14.86
N VAL A 52 10.16 -17.62 -15.20
CA VAL A 52 11.58 -17.30 -15.41
C VAL A 52 12.33 -17.24 -14.09
N LEU A 53 11.75 -16.65 -13.04
CA LEU A 53 12.37 -16.55 -11.72
C LEU A 53 12.62 -17.93 -11.07
N GLU A 54 11.75 -18.90 -11.32
CA GLU A 54 11.87 -20.28 -10.84
C GLU A 54 12.98 -21.10 -11.54
N LEU A 55 13.56 -20.59 -12.63
CA LEU A 55 14.72 -21.21 -13.28
C LEU A 55 15.99 -21.03 -12.42
N PRO A 56 16.98 -21.93 -12.54
CA PRO A 56 18.31 -21.66 -12.02
C PRO A 56 18.85 -20.35 -12.60
N TRP A 57 19.25 -19.42 -11.71
CA TRP A 57 19.68 -18.06 -12.06
C TRP A 57 18.57 -17.19 -12.68
N GLY A 58 17.30 -17.49 -12.42
CA GLY A 58 16.15 -16.80 -12.99
C GLY A 58 16.15 -15.29 -12.76
N PHE A 59 16.50 -14.85 -11.55
CA PHE A 59 16.69 -13.42 -11.25
C PHE A 59 17.82 -12.80 -12.07
N GLU A 60 18.95 -13.49 -12.25
CA GLU A 60 20.08 -12.98 -13.03
C GLU A 60 19.73 -12.89 -14.52
N ILE A 61 18.94 -13.83 -15.05
CA ILE A 61 18.39 -13.78 -16.40
C ILE A 61 17.48 -12.56 -16.55
N TYR A 62 16.56 -12.34 -15.59
CA TYR A 62 15.70 -11.15 -15.61
C TYR A 62 16.53 -9.86 -15.51
N SER A 63 17.47 -9.77 -14.58
CA SER A 63 18.39 -8.64 -14.43
C SER A 63 19.20 -8.37 -15.70
N LEU A 64 19.65 -9.42 -16.38
CA LEU A 64 20.30 -9.30 -17.67
C LEU A 64 19.34 -8.71 -18.70
N LEU A 65 18.11 -9.23 -18.85
CA LEU A 65 17.12 -8.73 -19.81
C LEU A 65 16.73 -7.27 -19.62
N THR A 66 16.81 -6.73 -18.40
CA THR A 66 16.58 -5.30 -18.15
C THR A 66 17.75 -4.41 -18.61
N ARG A 67 18.97 -4.96 -18.70
CA ARG A 67 20.18 -4.22 -19.10
C ARG A 67 20.56 -4.48 -20.54
N TRP A 68 20.39 -5.72 -20.99
CA TRP A 68 20.66 -6.19 -22.33
C TRP A 68 19.45 -6.97 -22.84
N ASN A 69 18.77 -6.45 -23.85
CA ASN A 69 17.58 -7.07 -24.39
C ASN A 69 17.72 -7.26 -25.92
N PRO A 70 17.81 -8.51 -26.42
CA PRO A 70 17.99 -8.76 -27.85
C PRO A 70 16.75 -8.40 -28.69
N LEU A 71 15.59 -8.23 -28.05
CA LEU A 71 14.36 -7.82 -28.73
C LEU A 71 14.17 -6.30 -28.75
N ASN A 72 14.96 -5.54 -27.98
CA ASN A 72 14.98 -4.08 -28.07
C ASN A 72 15.93 -3.64 -29.19
N LEU A 73 15.45 -3.66 -30.44
CA LEU A 73 16.25 -3.36 -31.63
C LEU A 73 16.77 -1.91 -31.68
N ARG A 74 16.13 -0.99 -30.95
CA ARG A 74 16.51 0.43 -30.92
C ARG A 74 17.64 0.70 -29.92
N THR A 75 17.51 0.14 -28.71
CA THR A 75 18.45 0.34 -27.62
C THR A 75 18.68 -0.99 -26.88
N PRO A 76 19.48 -1.91 -27.44
CA PRO A 76 19.65 -3.25 -26.88
C PRO A 76 20.50 -3.28 -25.61
N TYR A 77 21.27 -2.23 -25.31
CA TYR A 77 22.09 -2.08 -24.10
C TYR A 77 22.18 -0.60 -23.67
N PRO A 78 22.64 -0.29 -22.44
CA PRO A 78 22.68 1.06 -21.92
C PRO A 78 23.62 1.96 -22.75
N LYS A 79 23.22 3.21 -22.97
CA LYS A 79 24.05 4.21 -23.64
C LYS A 79 25.31 4.52 -22.82
N ALA A 80 26.32 5.08 -23.50
CA ALA A 80 27.53 5.56 -22.85
C ALA A 80 27.19 6.65 -21.81
N PRO A 81 28.01 6.82 -20.77
CA PRO A 81 27.79 7.85 -19.75
C PRO A 81 27.61 9.24 -20.36
N SER A 82 26.46 9.84 -20.10
CA SER A 82 26.11 11.20 -20.54
C SER A 82 26.83 12.30 -19.75
N GLY A 83 27.40 11.97 -18.59
CA GLY A 83 27.92 12.93 -17.61
C GLY A 83 26.84 13.65 -16.78
N LYS A 84 25.55 13.43 -17.07
CA LYS A 84 24.43 14.06 -16.36
C LYS A 84 24.04 13.31 -15.10
N ARG A 85 23.69 14.06 -14.06
CA ARG A 85 23.26 13.58 -12.75
C ARG A 85 21.81 13.97 -12.49
N VAL A 86 20.95 12.99 -12.21
CA VAL A 86 19.52 13.22 -11.96
C VAL A 86 19.16 12.80 -10.53
N LEU A 87 18.52 13.70 -9.81
CA LEU A 87 17.92 13.43 -8.50
C LEU A 87 16.44 13.08 -8.69
N ILE A 88 16.01 11.92 -8.20
CA ILE A 88 14.61 11.49 -8.26
C ILE A 88 14.02 11.54 -6.85
N ILE A 89 12.90 12.24 -6.69
CA ILE A 89 12.21 12.41 -5.41
C ILE A 89 11.04 11.42 -5.31
N GLY A 90 11.15 10.44 -4.44
CA GLY A 90 10.16 9.37 -4.22
C GLY A 90 10.55 8.10 -4.96
N MET A 91 10.71 6.99 -4.23
CA MET A 91 11.11 5.68 -4.75
C MET A 91 9.90 4.72 -4.88
N GLY A 92 8.76 5.27 -5.30
CA GLY A 92 7.59 4.50 -5.75
C GLY A 92 7.69 4.06 -7.21
N PRO A 93 6.60 3.52 -7.80
CA PRO A 93 6.62 3.00 -9.17
C PRO A 93 7.11 3.96 -10.24
N ALA A 94 6.72 5.23 -10.17
CA ALA A 94 7.24 6.25 -11.07
C ALA A 94 8.75 6.45 -10.90
N GLY A 95 9.24 6.54 -9.65
CA GLY A 95 10.64 6.83 -9.36
C GLY A 95 11.60 5.70 -9.70
N PHE A 96 11.29 4.47 -9.30
CA PHE A 96 12.16 3.32 -9.60
C PHE A 96 12.16 2.96 -11.09
N THR A 97 11.04 3.20 -11.79
CA THR A 97 10.96 2.96 -13.24
C THR A 97 11.71 4.05 -14.01
N LEU A 98 11.56 5.32 -13.60
CA LEU A 98 12.34 6.42 -14.18
C LEU A 98 13.84 6.22 -13.97
N ALA A 99 14.26 5.78 -12.78
CA ALA A 99 15.66 5.47 -12.49
C ALA A 99 16.23 4.45 -13.47
N HIS A 100 15.47 3.40 -13.78
CA HIS A 100 15.87 2.40 -14.75
C HIS A 100 16.12 2.99 -16.14
N PHE A 101 15.16 3.74 -16.68
CA PHE A 101 15.27 4.32 -18.02
C PHE A 101 16.41 5.34 -18.10
N LEU A 102 16.53 6.24 -17.11
CA LEU A 102 17.61 7.23 -17.07
C LEU A 102 18.99 6.58 -17.01
N MET A 103 19.15 5.49 -16.25
CA MET A 103 20.40 4.74 -16.25
C MET A 103 20.69 4.04 -17.59
N ASN A 104 19.66 3.57 -18.30
CA ASN A 104 19.81 3.02 -19.64
C ASN A 104 20.13 4.11 -20.68
N ASP A 105 19.73 5.36 -20.43
CA ASP A 105 20.15 6.53 -21.22
C ASP A 105 21.54 7.08 -20.84
N GLY A 106 22.25 6.43 -19.91
CA GLY A 106 23.62 6.77 -19.53
C GLY A 106 23.72 7.86 -18.47
N HIS A 107 22.64 8.16 -17.74
CA HIS A 107 22.66 9.12 -16.64
C HIS A 107 23.08 8.46 -15.32
N THR A 108 23.69 9.25 -14.43
CA THR A 108 23.87 8.88 -13.02
C THR A 108 22.63 9.29 -12.26
N VAL A 109 22.06 8.39 -11.46
CA VAL A 109 20.78 8.60 -10.80
C VAL A 109 20.94 8.45 -9.29
N VAL A 110 20.41 9.42 -8.55
CA VAL A 110 20.24 9.32 -7.09
C VAL A 110 18.76 9.40 -6.77
N GLY A 111 18.23 8.39 -6.09
CA GLY A 111 16.88 8.41 -5.53
C GLY A 111 16.88 8.91 -4.09
N ILE A 112 15.90 9.72 -3.71
CA ILE A 112 15.62 10.00 -2.30
C ILE A 112 14.17 9.72 -1.95
N ASP A 113 13.91 9.28 -0.73
CA ASP A 113 12.56 9.11 -0.21
C ASP A 113 12.45 9.70 1.19
N GLY A 114 11.29 10.28 1.51
CA GLY A 114 10.99 10.79 2.85
C GLY A 114 10.84 9.66 3.87
N LEU A 115 10.44 8.47 3.44
CA LEU A 115 10.41 7.28 4.28
C LEU A 115 11.83 6.73 4.49
N LYS A 116 12.07 6.19 5.68
CA LYS A 116 13.30 5.43 5.95
C LYS A 116 13.35 4.23 5.02
N ILE A 117 14.45 4.06 4.30
CA ILE A 117 14.73 2.87 3.49
C ILE A 117 15.68 1.98 4.29
N GLU A 118 15.25 0.76 4.60
CA GLU A 118 16.09 -0.20 5.31
C GLU A 118 17.18 -0.75 4.38
N PRO A 119 18.44 -0.88 4.81
CA PRO A 119 19.50 -1.43 3.98
C PRO A 119 19.25 -2.92 3.68
N LEU A 120 19.64 -3.36 2.49
CA LEU A 120 19.72 -4.77 2.13
C LEU A 120 21.07 -5.32 2.60
N ALA A 121 21.17 -6.64 2.73
CA ALA A 121 22.47 -7.28 2.94
C ALA A 121 23.42 -6.89 1.79
N PRO A 122 24.67 -6.46 2.07
CA PRO A 122 25.61 -6.05 1.02
C PRO A 122 25.96 -7.18 0.05
N THR A 123 25.93 -8.42 0.52
CA THR A 123 26.07 -9.62 -0.31
C THR A 123 24.93 -9.79 -1.32
N LEU A 124 23.79 -9.14 -1.12
CA LEU A 124 22.68 -9.12 -2.08
C LEU A 124 22.72 -7.87 -2.96
N SER A 125 22.75 -6.67 -2.36
CA SER A 125 22.63 -5.40 -3.10
C SER A 125 23.93 -4.96 -3.79
N GLY A 126 25.08 -5.39 -3.30
CA GLY A 126 26.39 -4.86 -3.70
C GLY A 126 26.69 -3.48 -3.11
N VAL A 127 25.94 -3.06 -2.09
CA VAL A 127 26.07 -1.75 -1.44
C VAL A 127 25.94 -1.93 0.06
N ASP A 128 26.91 -1.39 0.82
CA ASP A 128 26.85 -1.40 2.28
C ASP A 128 25.95 -0.29 2.85
N ALA A 129 25.71 -0.32 4.16
CA ALA A 129 24.88 0.67 4.85
C ALA A 129 25.43 2.12 4.78
N ARG A 130 26.69 2.30 4.36
CA ARG A 130 27.33 3.61 4.15
C ARG A 130 27.29 4.03 2.68
N GLY A 131 26.73 3.21 1.79
CA GLY A 131 26.67 3.46 0.35
C GLY A 131 27.92 3.02 -0.41
N ALA A 132 28.88 2.34 0.23
CA ALA A 132 30.08 1.87 -0.44
C ALA A 132 29.80 0.58 -1.24
N ARG A 133 30.45 0.44 -2.40
CA ARG A 133 30.31 -0.74 -3.26
C ARG A 133 31.03 -1.94 -2.66
N SER A 134 30.36 -3.09 -2.70
CA SER A 134 30.91 -4.38 -2.31
C SER A 134 30.62 -5.44 -3.37
N ALA A 135 31.35 -6.56 -3.31
CA ALA A 135 30.96 -7.74 -4.04
C ALA A 135 29.57 -8.22 -3.56
N PHE A 136 28.82 -8.82 -4.48
CA PHE A 136 27.53 -9.44 -4.22
C PHE A 136 27.47 -10.83 -4.84
N ASP A 137 26.65 -11.68 -4.25
CA ASP A 137 26.45 -13.05 -4.69
C ASP A 137 25.35 -13.10 -5.76
N PRO A 138 25.57 -13.82 -6.87
CA PRO A 138 24.52 -14.05 -7.84
C PRO A 138 23.43 -14.96 -7.22
N VAL A 139 22.18 -14.71 -7.58
CA VAL A 139 21.01 -15.41 -7.03
C VAL A 139 20.71 -16.63 -7.89
N ARG A 140 21.10 -17.82 -7.42
CA ARG A 140 20.84 -19.08 -8.12
C ARG A 140 19.38 -19.52 -8.02
N ASP A 141 18.78 -19.34 -6.85
CA ASP A 141 17.42 -19.77 -6.55
C ASP A 141 16.64 -18.60 -5.94
N ILE A 142 15.52 -18.24 -6.56
CA ILE A 142 14.67 -17.12 -6.13
C ILE A 142 14.09 -17.34 -4.73
N ALA A 143 13.89 -18.59 -4.31
CA ALA A 143 13.35 -18.91 -2.99
C ALA A 143 14.24 -18.36 -1.86
N THR A 144 15.54 -18.18 -2.11
CA THR A 144 16.47 -17.55 -1.15
C THR A 144 16.17 -16.08 -0.85
N LEU A 145 15.41 -15.42 -1.73
CA LEU A 145 14.98 -14.03 -1.55
C LEU A 145 13.58 -13.90 -0.95
N HIS A 146 12.84 -15.00 -0.82
CA HIS A 146 11.46 -14.99 -0.33
C HIS A 146 11.42 -14.81 1.19
N GLU A 147 10.61 -13.88 1.65
CA GLU A 147 10.24 -13.72 3.05
C GLU A 147 8.71 -13.84 3.17
N GLU A 148 8.23 -14.57 4.17
CA GLU A 148 6.81 -14.56 4.51
C GLU A 148 6.36 -13.14 4.84
N LEU A 149 5.21 -12.71 4.31
CA LEU A 149 4.78 -11.31 4.39
C LEU A 149 4.53 -10.83 5.82
N ASP A 150 4.17 -11.73 6.74
CA ASP A 150 3.96 -11.43 8.15
C ASP A 150 5.29 -11.23 8.92
N ALA A 151 6.37 -11.85 8.45
CA ALA A 151 7.71 -11.73 9.02
C ALA A 151 8.57 -10.67 8.32
N ARG A 152 8.34 -10.42 7.03
CA ARG A 152 9.13 -9.50 6.18
C ARG A 152 9.25 -8.13 6.82
N THR A 153 10.47 -7.59 6.85
CA THR A 153 10.70 -6.20 7.29
C THR A 153 10.16 -5.22 6.25
N MET A 154 9.42 -4.17 6.65
CA MET A 154 9.10 -3.13 5.67
C MET A 154 10.38 -2.41 5.28
N ALA A 155 10.69 -2.44 3.99
CA ALA A 155 11.94 -1.90 3.46
C ALA A 155 11.85 -0.39 3.20
N GLY A 156 10.65 0.20 3.23
CA GLY A 156 10.40 1.62 2.95
C GLY A 156 10.63 2.03 1.50
N PHE A 157 10.91 1.08 0.61
CA PHE A 157 11.09 1.25 -0.83
C PHE A 157 9.86 0.75 -1.57
N GLY A 158 9.39 1.45 -2.61
CA GLY A 158 8.24 1.04 -3.43
C GLY A 158 7.00 1.93 -3.28
N GLY A 159 7.03 2.93 -2.39
CA GLY A 159 5.91 3.85 -2.17
C GLY A 159 4.62 3.10 -1.83
N VAL A 160 3.51 3.45 -2.49
CA VAL A 160 2.20 2.80 -2.29
C VAL A 160 2.25 1.27 -2.50
N ALA A 161 3.17 0.74 -3.32
CA ALA A 161 3.32 -0.70 -3.47
C ALA A 161 3.82 -1.40 -2.18
N GLU A 162 4.55 -0.70 -1.32
CA GLU A 162 5.03 -1.22 -0.03
C GLU A 162 4.02 -0.99 1.09
N TYR A 163 3.49 0.24 1.22
CA TYR A 163 2.67 0.63 2.37
C TYR A 163 1.16 0.67 2.11
N GLY A 164 0.73 0.64 0.85
CA GLY A 164 -0.68 0.82 0.48
C GLY A 164 -1.33 -0.44 -0.10
N ILE A 165 -0.63 -1.15 -0.98
CA ILE A 165 -1.09 -2.44 -1.52
C ILE A 165 -0.84 -3.53 -0.48
N THR A 166 -1.85 -4.35 -0.25
CA THR A 166 -1.89 -5.31 0.86
C THR A 166 -1.72 -6.75 0.35
N VAL A 167 -2.45 -7.72 0.89
CA VAL A 167 -2.41 -9.16 0.52
C VAL A 167 -2.72 -9.45 -0.96
N ARG A 168 -3.12 -8.44 -1.74
CA ARG A 168 -3.37 -8.59 -3.18
C ARG A 168 -2.12 -8.85 -3.99
N TRP A 169 -0.94 -8.47 -3.49
CA TRP A 169 0.31 -8.50 -4.24
C TRP A 169 1.50 -8.91 -3.39
N ASP A 170 2.40 -9.70 -3.98
CA ASP A 170 3.58 -10.20 -3.30
C ASP A 170 4.67 -9.12 -3.18
N LYS A 171 4.82 -8.58 -1.97
CA LYS A 171 5.80 -7.51 -1.66
C LYS A 171 7.25 -7.96 -1.79
N ASN A 172 7.54 -9.26 -1.94
CA ASN A 172 8.87 -9.73 -2.24
C ASN A 172 9.37 -9.23 -3.61
N PHE A 173 8.46 -8.90 -4.54
CA PHE A 173 8.82 -8.31 -5.82
C PHE A 173 9.52 -6.94 -5.71
N LEU A 174 9.27 -6.17 -4.65
CA LEU A 174 10.01 -4.93 -4.39
C LEU A 174 11.50 -5.18 -4.14
N LYS A 175 11.85 -6.32 -3.53
CA LYS A 175 13.25 -6.71 -3.34
C LYS A 175 13.93 -6.94 -4.69
N LEU A 176 13.23 -7.57 -5.64
CA LEU A 176 13.77 -7.79 -6.99
C LEU A 176 14.04 -6.46 -7.69
N ILE A 177 13.07 -5.54 -7.65
CA ILE A 177 13.22 -4.19 -8.22
C ILE A 177 14.40 -3.45 -7.58
N ARG A 178 14.55 -3.53 -6.25
CA ARG A 178 15.72 -2.97 -5.56
C ARG A 178 17.02 -3.52 -6.11
N LEU A 179 17.12 -4.84 -6.25
CA LEU A 179 18.33 -5.49 -6.76
C LEU A 179 18.61 -5.14 -8.23
N LEU A 180 17.58 -4.93 -9.06
CA LEU A 180 17.74 -4.46 -10.44
C LEU A 180 18.38 -3.07 -10.51
N LEU A 181 18.12 -2.21 -9.53
CA LEU A 181 18.64 -0.84 -9.47
C LEU A 181 19.97 -0.75 -8.72
N GLU A 182 20.02 -1.23 -7.47
CA GLU A 182 21.17 -1.05 -6.57
C GLU A 182 22.44 -1.73 -7.07
N ARG A 183 22.34 -2.85 -7.79
CA ARG A 183 23.52 -3.53 -8.35
C ARG A 183 24.17 -2.76 -9.51
N ARG A 184 23.59 -1.62 -9.94
CA ARG A 184 24.13 -0.78 -11.01
C ARG A 184 24.97 0.35 -10.43
N ASN A 185 26.20 0.48 -10.92
CA ASN A 185 27.17 1.46 -10.42
C ASN A 185 26.69 2.92 -10.49
N GLN A 186 25.80 3.23 -11.45
CA GLN A 186 25.26 4.56 -11.70
C GLN A 186 24.10 4.94 -10.77
N PHE A 187 23.64 4.05 -9.87
CA PHE A 187 22.51 4.28 -8.98
C PHE A 187 22.93 4.37 -7.51
N ALA A 188 22.37 5.33 -6.79
CA ALA A 188 22.33 5.34 -5.33
C ALA A 188 20.94 5.73 -4.85
N MET A 189 20.58 5.36 -3.63
CA MET A 189 19.36 5.86 -3.01
C MET A 189 19.51 6.10 -1.52
N PHE A 190 18.73 7.06 -1.00
CA PHE A 190 18.73 7.43 0.42
C PHE A 190 17.31 7.60 0.93
N GLY A 191 16.96 6.91 2.01
CA GLY A 191 15.70 7.11 2.72
C GLY A 191 15.82 8.11 3.86
N GLY A 192 14.68 8.58 4.38
CA GLY A 192 14.60 9.54 5.47
C GLY A 192 14.99 10.97 5.06
N VAL A 193 14.98 11.28 3.76
CA VAL A 193 15.35 12.59 3.21
C VAL A 193 14.10 13.25 2.63
N ARG A 194 13.57 14.25 3.32
CA ARG A 194 12.40 15.01 2.84
C ARG A 194 12.85 16.14 1.92
N PHE A 195 12.50 16.05 0.64
CA PHE A 195 12.71 17.15 -0.31
C PHE A 195 11.82 18.36 0.03
N GLY A 196 12.35 19.57 -0.09
CA GLY A 196 11.74 20.83 0.35
C GLY A 196 12.01 21.22 1.82
N GLY A 197 12.50 20.28 2.64
CA GLY A 197 12.88 20.55 4.04
C GLY A 197 14.31 20.17 4.37
N THR A 198 14.65 18.88 4.23
CA THR A 198 16.00 18.36 4.51
C THR A 198 16.97 18.65 3.37
N LEU A 199 16.46 18.66 2.14
CA LEU A 199 17.19 18.97 0.91
C LEU A 199 16.30 19.87 0.06
N THR A 200 16.74 21.08 -0.27
CA THR A 200 16.00 21.98 -1.17
C THR A 200 16.39 21.77 -2.64
N LEU A 201 15.70 22.47 -3.54
CA LEU A 201 16.05 22.47 -4.96
C LEU A 201 17.42 23.14 -5.19
N GLU A 202 17.71 24.25 -4.50
CA GLU A 202 19.01 24.91 -4.59
C GLU A 202 20.15 24.04 -4.06
N ASP A 203 19.93 23.34 -2.93
CA ASP A 203 20.91 22.39 -2.41
C ASP A 203 21.23 21.29 -3.42
N ALA A 204 20.20 20.74 -4.09
CA ALA A 204 20.39 19.72 -5.10
C ALA A 204 21.27 20.23 -6.27
N TYR A 205 21.00 21.45 -6.76
CA TYR A 205 21.84 22.05 -7.79
C TYR A 205 23.26 22.35 -7.28
N ALA A 206 23.42 22.80 -6.04
CA ALA A 206 24.72 23.04 -5.43
C ALA A 206 25.55 21.76 -5.24
N MET A 207 24.89 20.62 -4.98
CA MET A 207 25.50 19.28 -4.98
C MET A 207 25.84 18.78 -6.39
N GLY A 208 25.40 19.51 -7.42
CA GLY A 208 25.74 19.29 -8.82
C GLY A 208 24.73 18.44 -9.60
N PHE A 209 23.53 18.18 -9.08
CA PHE A 209 22.50 17.56 -9.90
C PHE A 209 22.15 18.47 -11.09
N ASP A 210 22.01 17.89 -12.28
CA ASP A 210 21.61 18.61 -13.49
C ASP A 210 20.08 18.73 -13.58
N HIS A 211 19.37 17.71 -13.07
CA HIS A 211 17.91 17.62 -13.12
C HIS A 211 17.35 17.06 -11.81
N VAL A 212 16.14 17.51 -11.47
CA VAL A 212 15.33 16.97 -10.38
C VAL A 212 14.00 16.47 -10.94
N ALA A 213 13.66 15.21 -10.66
CA ALA A 213 12.41 14.59 -11.09
C ALA A 213 11.50 14.33 -9.88
N LEU A 214 10.29 14.90 -9.88
CA LEU A 214 9.32 14.71 -8.81
C LEU A 214 8.47 13.45 -9.08
N ALA A 215 8.72 12.39 -8.31
CA ALA A 215 7.95 11.14 -8.30
C ALA A 215 7.25 10.92 -6.94
N ILE A 216 6.75 12.01 -6.34
CA ILE A 216 6.24 12.06 -4.95
C ILE A 216 4.80 11.55 -4.77
N GLY A 217 4.10 11.27 -5.87
CA GLY A 217 2.75 10.70 -5.85
C GLY A 217 1.66 11.60 -5.26
N ALA A 218 0.48 10.99 -5.04
CA ALA A 218 -0.69 11.64 -4.44
C ALA A 218 -0.87 11.16 -2.99
N GLY A 219 -0.21 11.87 -2.06
CA GLY A 219 -0.16 11.48 -0.65
C GLY A 219 -1.12 12.23 0.28
N LYS A 220 -1.84 13.26 -0.21
CA LYS A 220 -2.70 14.08 0.65
C LYS A 220 -4.10 13.44 0.79
N PRO A 221 -4.52 12.95 1.97
CA PRO A 221 -5.84 12.36 2.12
C PRO A 221 -6.96 13.39 1.96
N THR A 222 -8.11 12.94 1.45
CA THR A 222 -9.34 13.74 1.46
C THR A 222 -10.03 13.55 2.81
N VAL A 223 -10.11 14.63 3.60
CA VAL A 223 -10.90 14.68 4.83
C VAL A 223 -12.32 15.09 4.48
N LEU A 224 -13.30 14.41 5.07
CA LEU A 224 -14.71 14.75 4.92
C LEU A 224 -15.08 15.81 5.95
N ASP A 225 -15.69 16.90 5.48
CA ASP A 225 -16.22 17.94 6.34
C ASP A 225 -17.57 17.47 6.91
N MET A 226 -17.53 16.93 8.12
CA MET A 226 -18.70 16.45 8.84
C MET A 226 -18.51 16.62 10.35
N PRO A 227 -19.60 16.85 11.11
CA PRO A 227 -19.54 16.91 12.57
C PRO A 227 -18.82 15.68 13.15
N ASN A 228 -17.88 15.93 14.06
CA ASN A 228 -17.05 14.92 14.72
C ASN A 228 -16.19 14.06 13.76
N GLY A 229 -15.90 14.54 12.54
CA GLY A 229 -15.07 13.83 11.56
C GLY A 229 -13.61 13.56 11.98
N LEU A 230 -13.17 14.11 13.13
CA LEU A 230 -11.87 13.87 13.75
C LEU A 230 -11.99 13.25 15.15
N ALA A 231 -13.16 12.73 15.53
CA ALA A 231 -13.37 12.08 16.81
C ALA A 231 -12.49 10.83 16.97
N ARG A 232 -12.25 10.41 18.21
CA ARG A 232 -11.43 9.23 18.49
C ARG A 232 -12.07 7.98 17.87
N GLY A 233 -11.29 7.27 17.07
CA GLY A 233 -11.76 6.12 16.28
C GLY A 233 -12.10 6.46 14.82
N VAL A 234 -12.10 7.74 14.44
CA VAL A 234 -12.14 8.16 13.03
C VAL A 234 -10.72 8.40 12.52
N ARG A 235 -10.37 7.81 11.36
CA ARG A 235 -9.05 7.96 10.72
C ARG A 235 -9.20 8.01 9.22
N THR A 236 -8.21 8.57 8.52
CA THR A 236 -8.13 8.38 7.07
C THR A 236 -7.62 6.96 6.77
N ALA A 237 -8.07 6.40 5.65
CA ALA A 237 -7.64 5.09 5.19
C ALA A 237 -6.14 5.05 4.89
N SER A 238 -5.57 6.12 4.32
CA SER A 238 -4.14 6.22 4.09
C SER A 238 -3.36 6.19 5.40
N ASP A 239 -3.80 6.90 6.43
CA ASP A 239 -3.13 6.89 7.73
C ASP A 239 -3.19 5.50 8.37
N PHE A 240 -4.34 4.82 8.26
CA PHE A 240 -4.51 3.45 8.75
C PHE A 240 -3.58 2.46 8.03
N LEU A 241 -3.62 2.41 6.70
CA LEU A 241 -2.79 1.47 5.93
C LEU A 241 -1.30 1.77 6.14
N MET A 242 -0.90 3.05 6.06
CA MET A 242 0.49 3.45 6.26
C MET A 242 0.97 3.13 7.67
N ALA A 243 0.21 3.45 8.72
CA ALA A 243 0.65 3.16 10.07
C ALA A 243 0.65 1.65 10.36
N LEU A 244 -0.28 0.88 9.80
CA LEU A 244 -0.37 -0.57 9.99
C LEU A 244 0.88 -1.24 9.43
N GLN A 245 1.23 -0.85 8.21
CA GLN A 245 2.41 -1.33 7.51
C GLN A 245 3.65 -0.73 8.17
N LEU A 246 3.92 0.57 8.08
CA LEU A 246 5.20 1.19 8.49
C LEU A 246 5.60 1.01 9.96
N THR A 247 4.65 0.88 10.90
CA THR A 247 4.98 0.61 12.31
C THR A 247 5.09 -0.87 12.63
N GLY A 248 4.69 -1.73 11.69
CA GLY A 248 4.58 -3.17 11.89
C GLY A 248 3.58 -3.52 12.98
N ALA A 249 2.47 -2.78 13.12
CA ALA A 249 1.52 -2.99 14.22
C ALA A 249 0.95 -4.42 14.27
N ALA A 250 0.81 -5.06 13.09
CA ALA A 250 0.42 -6.45 12.94
C ALA A 250 1.51 -7.46 13.34
N LYS A 251 2.78 -7.04 13.50
CA LYS A 251 3.85 -7.94 13.91
C LYS A 251 3.74 -8.29 15.39
N LYS A 252 4.01 -9.55 15.72
CA LYS A 252 3.89 -10.11 17.09
C LYS A 252 4.85 -9.41 18.06
N ASP A 253 6.07 -9.14 17.61
CA ASP A 253 7.16 -8.51 18.35
C ASP A 253 7.09 -6.97 18.37
N SER A 254 6.29 -6.34 17.49
CA SER A 254 6.15 -4.88 17.48
C SER A 254 5.35 -4.37 18.68
N ILE A 255 5.92 -3.41 19.40
CA ILE A 255 5.22 -2.70 20.48
C ILE A 255 4.15 -1.74 19.96
N ALA A 256 4.18 -1.37 18.67
CA ALA A 256 3.18 -0.52 18.06
C ALA A 256 1.79 -1.14 18.19
N ASN A 257 0.82 -0.32 18.57
CA ASN A 257 -0.58 -0.71 18.62
C ASN A 257 -1.43 0.39 18.00
N MET A 258 -2.10 0.05 16.92
CA MET A 258 -3.10 0.90 16.30
C MET A 258 -4.46 0.42 16.77
N GLN A 259 -4.99 0.98 17.86
CA GLN A 259 -6.28 0.54 18.38
C GLN A 259 -7.38 0.63 17.31
N LEU A 260 -7.93 -0.52 16.97
CA LEU A 260 -9.09 -0.72 16.11
C LEU A 260 -10.16 -1.48 16.89
N ARG A 261 -11.42 -1.05 16.79
CA ARG A 261 -12.58 -1.69 17.45
C ARG A 261 -13.67 -2.01 16.43
N LEU A 262 -14.34 -3.14 16.60
CA LEU A 262 -15.50 -3.55 15.79
C LEU A 262 -16.81 -3.00 16.38
N PRO A 263 -17.84 -2.73 15.55
CA PRO A 263 -17.83 -2.76 14.08
C PRO A 263 -17.00 -1.62 13.46
N VAL A 264 -16.43 -1.87 12.27
CA VAL A 264 -15.74 -0.85 11.46
C VAL A 264 -16.61 -0.43 10.28
N VAL A 265 -16.69 0.88 10.02
CA VAL A 265 -17.24 1.42 8.78
C VAL A 265 -16.13 2.07 7.95
N VAL A 266 -15.94 1.62 6.71
CA VAL A 266 -15.02 2.22 5.74
C VAL A 266 -15.82 3.06 4.76
N ILE A 267 -15.52 4.35 4.63
CA ILE A 267 -16.21 5.25 3.70
C ILE A 267 -15.44 5.28 2.39
N GLY A 268 -16.04 4.82 1.29
CA GLY A 268 -15.42 4.88 -0.04
C GLY A 268 -15.89 3.76 -0.97
N GLY A 269 -15.43 3.80 -2.22
CA GLY A 269 -15.75 2.77 -3.21
C GLY A 269 -14.60 2.49 -4.18
N GLY A 270 -13.39 2.90 -3.84
CA GLY A 270 -12.18 2.58 -4.61
C GLY A 270 -11.41 1.42 -4.00
N LEU A 271 -10.31 1.00 -4.64
CA LEU A 271 -9.46 -0.07 -4.12
C LEU A 271 -8.92 0.21 -2.72
N THR A 272 -8.62 1.47 -2.39
CA THR A 272 -8.23 1.85 -1.02
C THR A 272 -9.29 1.49 0.01
N ALA A 273 -10.59 1.56 -0.32
CA ALA A 273 -11.65 1.16 0.60
C ALA A 273 -11.68 -0.37 0.80
N ILE A 274 -11.46 -1.13 -0.27
CA ILE A 274 -11.34 -2.60 -0.25
C ILE A 274 -10.13 -3.02 0.60
N ASP A 275 -8.95 -2.44 0.33
CA ASP A 275 -7.71 -2.72 1.06
C ASP A 275 -7.84 -2.37 2.54
N THR A 276 -8.47 -1.22 2.85
CA THR A 276 -8.73 -0.80 4.23
C THR A 276 -9.67 -1.74 4.95
N ALA A 277 -10.73 -2.20 4.28
CA ALA A 277 -11.72 -3.07 4.88
C ALA A 277 -11.13 -4.45 5.22
N THR A 278 -10.47 -5.07 4.24
CA THR A 278 -9.82 -6.38 4.38
C THR A 278 -8.72 -6.36 5.45
N GLU A 279 -7.83 -5.36 5.42
CA GLU A 279 -6.79 -5.20 6.44
C GLU A 279 -7.36 -4.92 7.82
N SER A 280 -8.40 -4.10 7.95
CA SER A 280 -9.02 -3.81 9.25
C SER A 280 -9.62 -5.08 9.89
N LEU A 281 -10.24 -5.95 9.08
CA LEU A 281 -10.80 -7.21 9.55
C LEU A 281 -9.69 -8.18 9.99
N ALA A 282 -8.64 -8.32 9.18
CA ALA A 282 -7.51 -9.21 9.48
C ALA A 282 -6.72 -8.73 10.71
N TYR A 283 -6.40 -7.43 10.75
CA TYR A 283 -5.64 -6.82 11.84
C TYR A 283 -6.37 -6.89 13.18
N TYR A 284 -7.70 -6.77 13.21
CA TYR A 284 -8.46 -6.86 14.46
C TYR A 284 -8.19 -8.19 15.19
N THR A 285 -8.18 -9.30 14.45
CA THR A 285 -7.86 -10.64 14.97
C THR A 285 -6.47 -10.67 15.60
N VAL A 286 -5.47 -10.18 14.88
CA VAL A 286 -4.08 -10.14 15.35
C VAL A 286 -3.93 -9.25 16.59
N GLN A 287 -4.61 -8.11 16.61
CA GLN A 287 -4.58 -7.16 17.72
C GLN A 287 -5.11 -7.78 19.02
N VAL A 288 -6.28 -8.44 18.99
CA VAL A 288 -6.88 -9.02 20.20
C VAL A 288 -6.10 -10.25 20.70
N GLU A 289 -5.54 -11.06 19.80
CA GLU A 289 -4.66 -12.17 20.16
C GLU A 289 -3.36 -11.65 20.81
N LYS A 290 -2.74 -10.61 20.23
CA LYS A 290 -1.54 -9.95 20.79
C LYS A 290 -1.83 -9.32 22.14
N PHE A 291 -2.99 -8.67 22.28
CA PHE A 291 -3.41 -8.07 23.55
C PHE A 291 -3.59 -9.13 24.63
N LEU A 292 -4.31 -10.23 24.34
CA LEU A 292 -4.52 -11.33 25.26
C LEU A 292 -3.20 -11.94 25.73
N GLN A 293 -2.30 -12.25 24.79
CA GLN A 293 -1.00 -12.84 25.12
C GLN A 293 -0.21 -11.93 26.06
N ARG A 294 -0.12 -10.63 25.74
CA ARG A 294 0.63 -9.65 26.56
C ARG A 294 0.00 -9.47 27.93
N TYR A 295 -1.31 -9.43 28.00
CA TYR A 295 -2.04 -9.33 29.26
C TYR A 295 -1.77 -10.56 30.15
N GLU A 296 -1.89 -11.77 29.62
CA GLU A 296 -1.64 -13.00 30.37
C GLU A 296 -0.18 -13.08 30.87
N THR A 297 0.80 -12.67 30.06
CA THR A 297 2.19 -12.54 30.50
C THR A 297 2.34 -11.54 31.64
N LEU A 298 1.77 -10.33 31.50
CA LEU A 298 1.88 -9.28 32.52
C LEU A 298 1.21 -9.69 33.84
N VAL A 299 0.06 -10.36 33.77
CA VAL A 299 -0.66 -10.89 34.94
C VAL A 299 0.15 -12.00 35.61
N ALA A 300 0.78 -12.90 34.85
CA ALA A 300 1.64 -13.94 35.40
C ALA A 300 2.86 -13.35 36.13
N GLU A 301 3.43 -12.26 35.63
CA GLU A 301 4.61 -11.62 36.22
C GLU A 301 4.30 -10.69 37.41
N ARG A 302 3.18 -9.95 37.36
CA ARG A 302 2.90 -8.84 38.30
C ARG A 302 1.57 -8.94 39.04
N GLY A 303 0.72 -9.90 38.68
CA GLY A 303 -0.65 -10.03 39.20
C GLY A 303 -1.65 -9.11 38.52
N GLU A 304 -2.93 -9.50 38.55
CA GLU A 304 -4.02 -8.80 37.85
C GLU A 304 -4.24 -7.37 38.36
N ALA A 305 -4.19 -7.15 39.68
CA ALA A 305 -4.37 -5.83 40.26
C ALA A 305 -3.33 -4.81 39.73
N ALA A 306 -2.08 -5.25 39.55
CA ALA A 306 -1.03 -4.40 38.99
C ALA A 306 -1.21 -4.19 37.47
N ALA A 307 -1.64 -5.22 36.74
CA ALA A 307 -1.88 -5.12 35.30
C ALA A 307 -3.03 -4.16 34.94
N ARG A 308 -4.10 -4.15 35.75
CA ARG A 308 -5.31 -3.35 35.48
C ARG A 308 -5.37 -2.02 36.24
N GLY A 309 -4.52 -1.83 37.26
CA GLY A 309 -4.61 -0.71 38.20
C GLY A 309 -4.39 0.67 37.59
N ALA A 310 -3.67 0.76 36.47
CA ALA A 310 -3.39 2.02 35.78
C ALA A 310 -4.49 2.46 34.80
N TRP A 311 -5.45 1.58 34.47
CA TRP A 311 -6.47 1.87 33.46
C TRP A 311 -7.59 2.72 34.03
N ASN A 312 -8.12 3.64 33.23
CA ASN A 312 -9.40 4.29 33.50
C ASN A 312 -10.58 3.37 33.10
N ASP A 313 -11.82 3.82 33.33
CA ASP A 313 -13.02 3.00 33.06
C ASP A 313 -13.20 2.68 31.57
N GLU A 314 -12.83 3.60 30.69
CA GLU A 314 -12.89 3.38 29.24
C GLU A 314 -11.85 2.35 28.81
N GLU A 315 -10.61 2.50 29.26
CA GLU A 315 -9.51 1.57 28.97
C GLU A 315 -9.83 0.17 29.51
N ARG A 316 -10.44 0.07 30.70
CA ARG A 316 -10.93 -1.20 31.25
C ARG A 316 -11.98 -1.84 30.34
N ALA A 317 -12.96 -1.06 29.87
CA ALA A 317 -14.01 -1.58 29.00
C ALA A 317 -13.45 -2.10 27.65
N VAL A 318 -12.51 -1.37 27.05
CA VAL A 318 -11.84 -1.80 25.81
C VAL A 318 -10.96 -3.03 26.04
N ALA A 319 -10.21 -3.06 27.16
CA ALA A 319 -9.39 -4.21 27.51
C ALA A 319 -10.25 -5.46 27.71
N ASP A 320 -11.38 -5.34 28.40
CA ASP A 320 -12.29 -6.46 28.66
C ASP A 320 -12.92 -6.99 27.36
N GLU A 321 -13.29 -6.10 26.43
CA GLU A 321 -13.71 -6.45 25.06
C GLU A 321 -12.60 -7.26 24.35
N PHE A 322 -11.36 -6.75 24.33
CA PHE A 322 -10.26 -7.42 23.63
C PHE A 322 -9.90 -8.76 24.26
N LEU A 323 -9.92 -8.87 25.59
CA LEU A 323 -9.69 -10.14 26.29
C LEU A 323 -10.79 -11.15 25.97
N ALA A 324 -12.05 -10.73 25.96
CA ALA A 324 -13.18 -11.60 25.60
C ALA A 324 -13.04 -12.10 24.15
N HIS A 325 -12.73 -11.21 23.21
CA HIS A 325 -12.59 -11.57 21.79
C HIS A 325 -11.37 -12.46 21.55
N GLY A 326 -10.22 -12.11 22.14
CA GLY A 326 -9.00 -12.91 22.04
C GLY A 326 -9.18 -14.34 22.58
N ARG A 327 -9.90 -14.49 23.69
CA ARG A 327 -10.22 -15.82 24.26
C ARG A 327 -11.15 -16.60 23.35
N ALA A 328 -12.21 -15.98 22.84
CA ALA A 328 -13.13 -16.62 21.89
C ALA A 328 -12.42 -17.13 20.62
N ILE A 329 -11.49 -16.34 20.07
CA ILE A 329 -10.69 -16.76 18.90
C ILE A 329 -9.77 -17.92 19.27
N ARG A 330 -9.08 -17.86 20.41
CA ARG A 330 -8.23 -18.95 20.90
C ARG A 330 -9.02 -20.25 21.07
N ASP A 331 -10.20 -20.17 21.68
CA ASP A 331 -11.07 -21.32 21.94
C ASP A 331 -11.60 -21.92 20.62
N GLU A 332 -11.98 -21.08 19.66
CA GLU A 332 -12.41 -21.51 18.33
C GLU A 332 -11.27 -22.19 17.56
N ARG A 333 -10.05 -21.64 17.59
CA ARG A 333 -8.87 -22.28 16.98
C ARG A 333 -8.56 -23.62 17.63
N ALA A 334 -8.66 -23.73 18.95
CA ALA A 334 -8.46 -24.99 19.66
C ALA A 334 -9.53 -26.04 19.32
N ALA A 335 -10.80 -25.63 19.26
CA ALA A 335 -11.91 -26.48 18.87
C ALA A 335 -11.79 -26.97 17.42
N ALA A 336 -11.41 -26.07 16.50
CA ALA A 336 -11.17 -26.38 15.10
C ALA A 336 -10.02 -27.37 14.90
N ALA A 337 -8.91 -27.16 15.61
CA ALA A 337 -7.77 -28.09 15.61
C ALA A 337 -8.16 -29.48 16.13
N LYS A 338 -8.94 -29.56 17.22
CA LYS A 338 -9.43 -30.83 17.77
C LYS A 338 -10.37 -31.56 16.80
N ALA A 339 -11.12 -30.83 15.99
CA ALA A 339 -12.06 -31.36 15.01
C ALA A 339 -11.47 -31.55 13.60
N GLY A 340 -10.19 -31.19 13.37
CA GLY A 340 -9.56 -31.30 12.05
C GLY A 340 -10.16 -30.38 10.97
N ARG A 341 -10.71 -29.22 11.37
CA ARG A 341 -11.34 -28.23 10.47
C ARG A 341 -10.60 -26.90 10.49
N THR A 342 -10.83 -26.06 9.49
CA THR A 342 -10.41 -24.66 9.50
C THR A 342 -11.17 -23.89 10.59
N PRO A 343 -10.51 -23.01 11.38
CA PRO A 343 -11.18 -22.16 12.35
C PRO A 343 -12.16 -21.19 11.68
N ASP A 344 -13.39 -21.09 12.19
CA ASP A 344 -14.42 -20.16 11.74
C ASP A 344 -14.35 -18.85 12.55
N VAL A 345 -13.24 -18.14 12.37
CA VAL A 345 -13.04 -16.82 12.99
C VAL A 345 -13.99 -15.78 12.38
N LEU A 346 -14.40 -15.97 11.12
CA LEU A 346 -15.27 -15.02 10.42
C LEU A 346 -16.65 -14.92 11.08
N SER A 347 -17.22 -16.03 11.53
CA SER A 347 -18.50 -16.01 12.27
C SER A 347 -18.42 -15.19 13.56
N LEU A 348 -17.30 -15.26 14.30
CA LEU A 348 -17.07 -14.44 15.49
C LEU A 348 -16.98 -12.95 15.12
N LEU A 349 -16.19 -12.61 14.10
CA LEU A 349 -16.03 -11.23 13.64
C LEU A 349 -17.36 -10.62 13.18
N ARG A 350 -18.22 -11.40 12.51
CA ARG A 350 -19.57 -11.00 12.12
C ARG A 350 -20.49 -10.76 13.32
N GLN A 351 -20.43 -11.60 14.35
CA GLN A 351 -21.19 -11.41 15.59
C GLN A 351 -20.79 -10.10 16.30
N TRP A 352 -19.54 -9.67 16.16
CA TRP A 352 -19.05 -8.39 16.67
C TRP A 352 -19.28 -7.20 15.73
N GLY A 353 -20.07 -7.40 14.66
CA GLY A 353 -20.50 -6.38 13.71
C GLY A 353 -19.63 -6.26 12.46
N GLY A 354 -18.48 -6.92 12.41
CA GLY A 354 -17.63 -7.01 11.22
C GLY A 354 -17.16 -5.68 10.65
N VAL A 355 -16.94 -5.66 9.34
CA VAL A 355 -16.48 -4.48 8.59
C VAL A 355 -17.44 -4.22 7.44
N THR A 356 -17.90 -2.97 7.33
CA THR A 356 -18.80 -2.53 6.26
C THR A 356 -18.18 -1.39 5.47
N ILE A 357 -18.15 -1.51 4.15
CA ILE A 357 -17.85 -0.41 3.23
C ILE A 357 -19.15 0.34 2.95
N ALA A 358 -19.21 1.62 3.32
CA ALA A 358 -20.30 2.52 2.97
C ALA A 358 -19.93 3.34 1.73
N TYR A 359 -20.74 3.25 0.68
CA TYR A 359 -20.51 3.95 -0.57
C TYR A 359 -21.74 4.76 -0.99
N ARG A 360 -21.52 6.00 -1.41
CA ARG A 360 -22.58 6.97 -1.76
C ARG A 360 -23.36 6.63 -3.04
N ARG A 361 -22.96 5.62 -3.82
CA ARG A 361 -23.66 5.17 -5.04
C ARG A 361 -23.84 3.66 -5.00
N ARG A 362 -24.34 3.08 -6.08
CA ARG A 362 -24.39 1.62 -6.24
C ARG A 362 -22.99 1.03 -6.32
N LEU A 363 -22.83 -0.21 -5.90
CA LEU A 363 -21.61 -1.00 -6.01
C LEU A 363 -21.13 -1.06 -7.47
N ILE A 364 -22.04 -1.25 -8.41
CA ILE A 364 -21.72 -1.27 -9.85
C ILE A 364 -21.20 0.07 -10.38
N ASP A 365 -21.48 1.18 -9.68
CA ASP A 365 -20.97 2.52 -9.99
C ASP A 365 -19.69 2.84 -9.20
N SER A 366 -19.14 1.88 -8.44
CA SER A 366 -17.93 2.07 -7.63
C SER A 366 -16.67 1.91 -8.49
N PRO A 367 -15.63 2.76 -8.28
CA PRO A 367 -14.36 2.57 -8.95
C PRO A 367 -13.73 1.19 -8.72
N SER A 368 -13.87 0.59 -7.54
CA SER A 368 -13.38 -0.78 -7.30
C SER A 368 -14.08 -1.79 -8.20
N TYR A 369 -15.39 -1.68 -8.41
CA TYR A 369 -16.12 -2.59 -9.30
C TYR A 369 -15.79 -2.35 -10.77
N THR A 370 -15.85 -1.09 -11.23
CA THR A 370 -15.62 -0.76 -12.65
C THR A 370 -14.16 -0.97 -13.07
N LEU A 371 -13.22 -0.81 -12.14
CA LEU A 371 -11.80 -0.97 -12.42
C LEU A 371 -11.23 -2.34 -12.04
N ASN A 372 -11.84 -3.06 -11.08
CA ASN A 372 -11.29 -4.29 -10.53
C ASN A 372 -12.34 -5.14 -9.80
N HIS A 373 -13.37 -5.60 -10.51
CA HIS A 373 -14.48 -6.35 -9.92
C HIS A 373 -14.05 -7.63 -9.18
N GLU A 374 -12.94 -8.26 -9.57
CA GLU A 374 -12.38 -9.42 -8.87
C GLU A 374 -12.02 -9.11 -7.41
N GLU A 375 -11.52 -7.91 -7.12
CA GLU A 375 -11.18 -7.52 -5.74
C GLU A 375 -12.42 -7.25 -4.89
N VAL A 376 -13.50 -6.79 -5.51
CA VAL A 376 -14.80 -6.69 -4.83
C VAL A 376 -15.30 -8.09 -4.46
N GLN A 377 -15.24 -9.04 -5.39
CA GLN A 377 -15.68 -10.41 -5.14
C GLN A 377 -14.89 -11.03 -3.98
N LYS A 378 -13.56 -10.96 -4.00
CA LYS A 378 -12.71 -11.49 -2.92
C LYS A 378 -13.00 -10.85 -1.57
N ALA A 379 -13.23 -9.53 -1.53
CA ALA A 379 -13.60 -8.84 -0.29
C ALA A 379 -14.95 -9.35 0.28
N LEU A 380 -15.93 -9.62 -0.59
CA LEU A 380 -17.21 -10.20 -0.17
C LEU A 380 -17.03 -11.65 0.34
N GLU A 381 -16.17 -12.44 -0.29
CA GLU A 381 -15.80 -13.79 0.15
C GLU A 381 -15.10 -13.79 1.52
N GLU A 382 -14.26 -12.78 1.79
CA GLU A 382 -13.64 -12.51 3.09
C GLU A 382 -14.64 -11.99 4.15
N GLY A 383 -15.89 -11.74 3.74
CA GLY A 383 -17.00 -11.38 4.62
C GLY A 383 -17.12 -9.88 4.92
N ILE A 384 -16.52 -9.03 4.08
CA ILE A 384 -16.75 -7.58 4.08
C ILE A 384 -18.16 -7.30 3.54
N TRP A 385 -18.88 -6.39 4.20
CA TRP A 385 -20.22 -5.97 3.79
C TRP A 385 -20.13 -4.71 2.95
N PHE A 386 -20.99 -4.56 1.94
CA PHE A 386 -21.04 -3.36 1.11
C PHE A 386 -22.42 -2.70 1.25
N ALA A 387 -22.45 -1.54 1.89
CA ALA A 387 -23.64 -0.72 2.07
C ALA A 387 -23.68 0.37 0.98
N GLU A 388 -24.46 0.09 -0.05
CA GLU A 388 -24.66 0.97 -1.21
C GLU A 388 -25.56 2.15 -0.89
N CYS A 389 -25.43 3.21 -1.70
CA CYS A 389 -26.32 4.36 -1.66
C CYS A 389 -26.37 5.05 -0.29
N LEU A 390 -25.24 5.15 0.41
CA LEU A 390 -25.12 5.82 1.71
C LEU A 390 -24.02 6.87 1.68
N SER A 391 -24.37 8.13 1.94
CA SER A 391 -23.41 9.24 2.05
C SER A 391 -23.27 9.67 3.50
N PRO A 392 -22.04 9.78 4.04
CA PRO A 392 -21.85 10.16 5.44
C PRO A 392 -22.30 11.60 5.70
N THR A 393 -22.94 11.83 6.85
CA THR A 393 -23.43 13.16 7.26
C THR A 393 -22.86 13.62 8.59
N ALA A 394 -22.68 12.71 9.55
CA ALA A 394 -22.11 13.03 10.87
C ALA A 394 -21.54 11.79 11.58
N ILE A 395 -20.66 12.02 12.56
CA ILE A 395 -20.18 11.00 13.49
C ILE A 395 -20.84 11.20 14.86
N ASP A 396 -21.47 10.15 15.36
CA ASP A 396 -22.02 10.10 16.70
C ASP A 396 -20.94 9.58 17.66
N VAL A 397 -20.77 10.26 18.80
CA VAL A 397 -19.77 9.91 19.82
C VAL A 397 -20.41 9.40 21.11
N ASP A 398 -19.69 8.56 21.84
CA ASP A 398 -20.04 8.16 23.20
C ASP A 398 -19.66 9.21 24.25
N ALA A 399 -19.91 8.89 25.52
CA ALA A 399 -19.59 9.77 26.64
C ALA A 399 -18.08 10.08 26.79
N GLY A 400 -17.21 9.22 26.25
CA GLY A 400 -15.76 9.42 26.21
C GLY A 400 -15.28 10.21 24.99
N GLY A 401 -16.16 10.55 24.06
CA GLY A 401 -15.81 11.20 22.79
C GLY A 401 -15.25 10.25 21.73
N ALA A 402 -15.39 8.93 21.91
CA ALA A 402 -15.08 7.95 20.87
C ALA A 402 -16.28 7.74 19.95
N VAL A 403 -16.03 7.39 18.69
CA VAL A 403 -17.08 7.04 17.75
C VAL A 403 -17.93 5.88 18.28
N ARG A 404 -19.25 6.06 18.27
CA ARG A 404 -20.23 5.01 18.60
C ARG A 404 -21.03 4.56 17.38
N ALA A 405 -21.24 5.46 16.42
CA ALA A 405 -21.99 5.24 15.20
C ALA A 405 -21.68 6.32 14.15
N ILE A 406 -22.06 6.05 12.92
CA ILE A 406 -22.01 7.01 11.81
C ILE A 406 -23.42 7.23 11.26
N ARG A 407 -23.79 8.49 11.04
CA ARG A 407 -25.01 8.88 10.33
C ARG A 407 -24.75 9.00 8.85
N LEU A 408 -25.64 8.43 8.06
CA LEU A 408 -25.54 8.42 6.61
C LEU A 408 -26.90 8.79 6.00
N ALA A 409 -26.92 9.67 5.03
CA ALA A 409 -28.11 9.93 4.23
C ALA A 409 -28.24 8.89 3.11
N ARG A 410 -29.42 8.28 2.99
CA ARG A 410 -29.76 7.41 1.85
C ARG A 410 -29.69 8.22 0.55
N GLN A 411 -29.01 7.67 -0.44
CA GLN A 411 -28.83 8.28 -1.74
C GLN A 411 -29.76 7.60 -2.74
N THR A 412 -30.57 8.40 -3.43
CA THR A 412 -31.43 7.91 -4.51
C THR A 412 -30.99 8.53 -5.83
N LYS A 413 -31.01 7.74 -6.90
CA LYS A 413 -30.72 8.22 -8.25
C LYS A 413 -32.05 8.54 -8.93
N GLY A 414 -32.28 9.82 -9.21
CA GLY A 414 -33.46 10.29 -9.94
C GLY A 414 -33.45 9.85 -11.41
N GLU A 415 -34.59 10.00 -12.08
CA GLU A 415 -34.73 9.72 -13.52
C GLU A 415 -33.81 10.60 -14.39
N ASP A 416 -33.45 11.79 -13.90
CA ASP A 416 -32.47 12.70 -14.51
C ASP A 416 -31.01 12.24 -14.32
N GLY A 417 -30.79 11.11 -13.67
CA GLY A 417 -29.48 10.53 -13.39
C GLY A 417 -28.73 11.19 -12.23
N LYS A 418 -29.31 12.21 -11.57
CA LYS A 418 -28.68 12.89 -10.42
C LYS A 418 -28.95 12.14 -9.13
N TRP A 419 -28.02 12.30 -8.19
CA TRP A 419 -28.12 11.71 -6.86
C TRP A 419 -28.67 12.73 -5.88
N SER A 420 -29.67 12.35 -5.10
CA SER A 420 -30.26 13.16 -4.04
C SER A 420 -30.17 12.44 -2.69
N SER A 421 -30.01 13.23 -1.62
CA SER A 421 -30.06 12.73 -0.24
C SER A 421 -31.50 12.68 0.25
N GLY A 422 -31.88 11.53 0.80
CA GLY A 422 -33.14 11.31 1.50
C GLY A 422 -32.92 11.11 2.99
N ASP A 423 -33.69 10.21 3.60
CA ASP A 423 -33.67 9.95 5.03
C ASP A 423 -32.30 9.51 5.55
N GLU A 424 -32.01 9.88 6.79
CA GLU A 424 -30.81 9.44 7.49
C GLU A 424 -30.99 8.04 8.08
N VAL A 425 -29.90 7.29 8.06
CA VAL A 425 -29.75 6.02 8.76
C VAL A 425 -28.51 6.06 9.63
N GLU A 426 -28.56 5.30 10.71
CA GLU A 426 -27.42 5.11 11.60
C GLU A 426 -26.81 3.72 11.36
N LEU A 427 -25.49 3.65 11.21
CA LEU A 427 -24.73 2.41 11.28
C LEU A 427 -23.87 2.41 12.56
N PRO A 428 -23.98 1.38 13.42
CA PRO A 428 -23.07 1.22 14.55
C PRO A 428 -21.62 1.15 14.07
N ALA A 429 -20.72 1.89 14.72
CA ALA A 429 -19.32 1.93 14.38
C ALA A 429 -18.48 2.28 15.61
N ARG A 430 -17.47 1.47 15.91
CA ARG A 430 -16.43 1.79 16.91
C ARG A 430 -15.13 2.26 16.25
N SER A 431 -15.03 2.08 14.93
CA SER A 431 -14.00 2.70 14.10
C SER A 431 -14.58 3.15 12.77
N VAL A 432 -14.17 4.31 12.26
CA VAL A 432 -14.55 4.81 10.93
C VAL A 432 -13.28 5.16 10.15
N LEU A 433 -13.14 4.58 8.96
CA LEU A 433 -11.96 4.73 8.11
C LEU A 433 -12.34 5.42 6.79
N VAL A 434 -11.80 6.61 6.54
CA VAL A 434 -12.17 7.47 5.40
C VAL A 434 -11.27 7.18 4.19
N ALA A 435 -11.80 6.48 3.20
CA ALA A 435 -11.17 6.17 1.90
C ALA A 435 -11.78 6.99 0.75
N ALA A 436 -11.88 8.32 0.94
CA ALA A 436 -12.48 9.25 -0.02
C ALA A 436 -11.55 9.70 -1.16
N GLY A 437 -10.45 8.98 -1.38
CA GLY A 437 -9.41 9.30 -2.37
C GLY A 437 -8.32 10.24 -1.86
N THR A 438 -7.23 10.31 -2.61
CA THR A 438 -6.09 11.19 -2.33
C THR A 438 -6.01 12.33 -3.33
N GLN A 439 -5.34 13.41 -2.93
CA GLN A 439 -5.02 14.56 -3.74
C GLN A 439 -3.50 14.58 -4.01
N PRO A 440 -3.07 15.23 -5.10
CA PRO A 440 -1.66 15.48 -5.35
C PRO A 440 -0.96 16.08 -4.13
N ASN A 441 0.25 15.60 -3.84
CA ASN A 441 1.06 16.19 -2.79
C ASN A 441 1.76 17.45 -3.32
N THR A 442 1.13 18.61 -3.13
CA THR A 442 1.63 19.92 -3.59
C THR A 442 2.30 20.74 -2.48
N VAL A 443 2.79 20.09 -1.43
CA VAL A 443 3.44 20.78 -0.30
C VAL A 443 4.60 21.67 -0.76
N LEU A 444 5.38 21.23 -1.75
CA LEU A 444 6.49 22.00 -2.32
C LEU A 444 6.05 23.37 -2.85
N ALA A 445 4.85 23.50 -3.40
CA ALA A 445 4.37 24.80 -3.89
C ALA A 445 4.08 25.80 -2.76
N ARG A 446 3.84 25.32 -1.54
CA ARG A 446 3.69 26.20 -0.36
C ARG A 446 5.05 26.59 0.23
N GLU A 447 6.03 25.69 0.12
CA GLU A 447 7.38 25.89 0.66
C GLU A 447 8.24 26.73 -0.29
N ASP A 448 8.06 26.55 -1.59
CA ASP A 448 8.79 27.21 -2.67
C ASP A 448 7.87 27.40 -3.89
N SER A 449 7.04 28.44 -3.83
CA SER A 449 6.11 28.78 -4.90
C SER A 449 6.80 29.32 -6.16
N ALA A 450 8.08 29.72 -6.06
CA ALA A 450 8.82 30.29 -7.17
C ALA A 450 9.20 29.21 -8.19
N HIS A 451 9.68 28.05 -7.70
CA HIS A 451 10.06 26.94 -8.57
C HIS A 451 8.96 25.92 -8.80
N PHE A 452 7.95 25.84 -7.92
CA PHE A 452 6.86 24.88 -8.02
C PHE A 452 5.48 25.55 -8.16
N PRO A 453 5.24 26.32 -9.24
CA PRO A 453 3.95 26.96 -9.45
C PRO A 453 2.84 25.91 -9.65
N LEU A 454 1.64 26.21 -9.15
CA LEU A 454 0.47 25.36 -9.34
C LEU A 454 -0.39 25.84 -10.51
N ASP A 455 -1.09 24.89 -11.12
CA ASP A 455 -2.30 25.10 -11.90
C ASP A 455 -3.45 24.29 -11.26
N GLY A 456 -4.40 25.01 -10.67
CA GLY A 456 -5.44 24.43 -9.83
C GLY A 456 -4.87 23.63 -8.65
N LYS A 457 -5.03 22.30 -8.70
CA LYS A 457 -4.57 21.36 -7.66
C LYS A 457 -3.27 20.64 -8.00
N TYR A 458 -2.71 20.88 -9.19
CA TYR A 458 -1.56 20.17 -9.72
C TYR A 458 -0.39 21.13 -9.89
N PHE A 459 0.84 20.60 -9.96
CA PHE A 459 1.96 21.39 -10.46
C PHE A 459 1.68 21.80 -11.90
N ARG A 460 2.02 23.04 -12.25
CA ARG A 460 1.85 23.56 -13.59
C ARG A 460 2.64 22.68 -14.57
N ALA A 461 1.95 22.20 -15.60
CA ALA A 461 2.61 21.50 -16.69
C ALA A 461 3.36 22.52 -17.56
N CYS A 462 4.54 22.13 -18.02
CA CYS A 462 5.35 22.94 -18.92
C CYS A 462 5.77 22.09 -20.14
N ASP A 463 5.96 22.73 -21.28
CA ASP A 463 6.64 22.14 -22.42
C ASP A 463 8.16 22.02 -22.19
N GLU A 464 8.88 21.52 -23.20
CA GLU A 464 10.33 21.33 -23.15
C GLU A 464 11.12 22.64 -23.00
N ASP A 465 10.52 23.78 -23.39
CA ASP A 465 11.09 25.11 -23.27
C ASP A 465 10.74 25.79 -21.92
N GLY A 466 9.94 25.11 -21.07
CA GLY A 466 9.49 25.62 -19.77
C GLY A 466 8.26 26.53 -19.86
N ASN A 467 7.60 26.63 -21.01
CA ASN A 467 6.37 27.42 -21.15
C ASN A 467 5.16 26.63 -20.61
N PRO A 468 4.21 27.28 -19.93
CA PRO A 468 2.98 26.63 -19.48
C PRO A 468 2.17 26.05 -20.66
N VAL A 469 1.62 24.85 -20.48
CA VAL A 469 0.75 24.15 -21.48
C VAL A 469 -0.66 23.92 -21.00
#